data_AF-A0A0D6L9X7-F1
#
_entry.id   AF-A0A0D6L9X7-F1
#
_cell.length_a   1.000
_cell.length_b   1.000
_cell.length_c   1.000
_cell.angle_alpha   90.00
_cell.angle_beta   90.00
_cell.angle_gamma   90.00
#
_symmetry.space_group_name_H-M   'P 1'
#
loop_
_entity.id
_entity.type
_entity.pdbx_description
1 polymer ?
#
loop_
_entity_poly.entity_id
_entity_poly.type
_entity_poly.pdbx_seq_one_letter_code
_entity_poly.pdbx_strand_id
1 'polypeptide(L)'
;MTLRQALLYNLLSAITCYVGFVIGVGIGELGPDVSKYAFALAGGMFLYISLGCMMPEMKKAMEEALNVSMKRGIHVLFLQSIGLFTGLFLMYFMARYGEEISI
;
A
#
# COMPACT_ATOMS: atom_id res chain seq x y z
N MET A 1 19.44 -2.94 -11.24
CA MET A 1 18.21 -3.69 -11.61
C MET A 1 18.08 -3.69 -13.12
N THR A 2 18.13 -4.85 -13.78
CA THR A 2 17.82 -4.93 -15.21
C THR A 2 16.31 -5.00 -15.42
N LEU A 3 15.80 -4.50 -16.55
CA LEU A 3 14.36 -4.50 -16.85
C LEU A 3 13.73 -5.90 -16.70
N ARG A 4 14.44 -6.93 -17.16
CA ARG A 4 14.00 -8.32 -17.06
C ARG A 4 13.84 -8.79 -15.61
N GLN A 5 14.75 -8.40 -14.72
CA GLN A 5 14.64 -8.71 -13.30
C GLN A 5 13.46 -7.99 -12.65
N ALA A 6 13.22 -6.71 -12.97
CA ALA A 6 12.09 -5.96 -12.42
C ALA A 6 10.75 -6.61 -12.79
N LEU A 7 10.61 -7.06 -14.05
CA LEU A 7 9.43 -7.79 -14.51
C LEU A 7 9.27 -9.14 -13.81
N LEU A 8 10.36 -9.91 -13.64
CA LEU A 8 10.33 -11.17 -12.91
C LEU A 8 9.93 -11.00 -11.44
N TYR A 9 10.44 -9.98 -10.75
CA TYR A 9 10.05 -9.70 -9.36
C TYR A 9 8.59 -9.27 -9.24
N ASN A 10 8.08 -8.48 -10.20
CA ASN A 10 6.66 -8.12 -10.24
C ASN A 10 5.78 -9.36 -10.45
N LEU A 11 6.18 -10.28 -11.34
CA LEU A 11 5.47 -11.53 -11.57
C LEU A 11 5.46 -12.43 -10.32
N LEU A 12 6.61 -12.57 -9.64
CA LEU A 12 6.69 -13.34 -8.39
C LEU A 12 5.80 -12.75 -7.29
N SER A 13 5.74 -11.42 -7.20
CA SER A 13 4.81 -10.73 -6.29
C SER A 13 3.35 -11.04 -6.63
N ALA A 14 2.98 -11.00 -7.92
CA ALA A 14 1.63 -11.33 -8.37
C ALA A 14 1.22 -12.77 -8.06
N ILE A 15 2.13 -13.75 -8.25
CA ILE A 15 1.89 -15.15 -7.90
C ILE A 15 1.63 -15.29 -6.39
N THR A 16 2.44 -14.61 -5.56
CA THR A 16 2.26 -14.64 -4.11
C THR A 16 0.93 -14.01 -3.68
N CYS A 17 0.49 -12.95 -4.37
CA CYS A 17 -0.82 -12.33 -4.15
C CYS A 17 -1.97 -13.30 -4.47
N TYR A 18 -1.86 -14.07 -5.55
CA TYR A 18 -2.87 -15.07 -5.90
C TYR A 18 -2.98 -16.19 -4.85
N VAL A 19 -1.84 -16.63 -4.30
CA VAL A 19 -1.84 -17.58 -3.16
C VAL A 19 -2.56 -16.97 -1.95
N GLY A 20 -2.26 -15.72 -1.61
CA GLY A 20 -2.94 -14.99 -0.54
C GLY A 20 -4.45 -14.86 -0.78
N PHE A 21 -4.88 -14.68 -2.03
CA PHE A 21 -6.29 -14.62 -2.41
C PHE A 21 -7.02 -15.95 -2.15
N VAL A 22 -6.44 -17.09 -2.58
CA VAL A 22 -7.03 -18.43 -2.34
C VAL A 22 -7.20 -18.70 -0.85
N ILE A 23 -6.16 -18.37 -0.05
CA ILE A 23 -6.22 -18.50 1.40
C ILE A 23 -7.30 -17.57 1.99
N GLY A 24 -7.35 -16.31 1.55
CA GLY A 24 -8.33 -15.33 2.01
C GLY A 24 -9.78 -15.75 1.74
N VAL A 25 -10.07 -16.31 0.57
CA VAL A 25 -11.40 -16.86 0.24
C VAL A 25 -11.74 -18.04 1.14
N GLY A 26 -10.83 -18.99 1.32
CA GLY A 26 -11.05 -20.13 2.20
C GLY A 26 -11.31 -19.72 3.66
N ILE A 27 -10.63 -18.68 4.15
CA ILE A 27 -10.87 -18.11 5.48
C ILE A 27 -12.25 -17.42 5.58
N GLY A 28 -12.71 -16.82 4.49
CA GLY A 28 -14.04 -16.19 4.42
C GLY A 28 -15.19 -17.18 4.56
N GLU A 29 -15.02 -18.42 4.08
CA GLU A 29 -16.05 -19.48 4.14
C GLU A 29 -16.14 -20.17 5.52
N LEU A 30 -15.12 -20.07 6.37
CA LEU A 30 -15.05 -20.72 7.69
C LEU A 30 -15.96 -20.09 8.77
N GLY A 31 -16.66 -19.00 8.43
CA GLY A 31 -17.67 -18.36 9.27
C GLY A 31 -17.36 -16.91 9.68
N PRO A 32 -18.37 -16.17 10.16
CA PRO A 32 -18.29 -14.72 10.37
C PRO A 32 -17.34 -14.26 11.48
N ASP A 33 -16.98 -15.13 12.43
CA ASP A 33 -16.03 -14.76 13.49
C ASP A 33 -14.58 -14.92 13.04
N VAL A 34 -14.27 -15.93 12.24
CA VAL A 34 -12.92 -16.14 11.69
C VAL A 34 -12.57 -15.05 10.67
N SER A 35 -13.53 -14.64 9.84
CA SER A 35 -13.33 -13.56 8.87
C SER A 35 -13.02 -12.20 9.54
N LYS A 36 -13.63 -11.87 10.69
CA LYS A 36 -13.30 -10.66 11.46
C LYS A 36 -11.84 -10.62 11.89
N TYR A 37 -11.30 -11.74 12.41
CA TYR A 37 -9.88 -11.82 12.78
C TYR A 37 -8.96 -11.66 11.57
N ALA A 38 -9.36 -12.20 10.41
CA ALA A 38 -8.62 -12.05 9.17
C ALA A 38 -8.61 -10.57 8.69
N PHE A 39 -9.75 -9.89 8.74
CA PHE A 39 -9.82 -8.46 8.41
C PHE A 39 -9.02 -7.59 9.39
N ALA A 40 -9.06 -7.90 10.69
CA ALA A 40 -8.25 -7.20 11.69
C ALA A 40 -6.75 -7.39 11.43
N LEU A 41 -6.33 -8.60 11.08
CA LEU A 41 -4.94 -8.91 10.71
C LEU A 41 -4.54 -8.19 9.41
N ALA A 42 -5.39 -8.19 8.39
CA ALA A 42 -5.14 -7.48 7.13
C ALA A 42 -4.99 -5.96 7.35
N GLY A 43 -5.88 -5.36 8.16
CA GLY A 43 -5.76 -3.96 8.57
C GLY A 43 -4.49 -3.67 9.36
N GLY A 44 -4.12 -4.56 10.29
CA GLY A 44 -2.87 -4.47 11.04
C GLY A 44 -1.63 -4.54 10.14
N MET A 45 -1.61 -5.44 9.16
CA MET A 45 -0.54 -5.55 8.17
C MET A 45 -0.45 -4.31 7.28
N PHE A 46 -1.58 -3.74 6.87
CA PHE A 46 -1.61 -2.49 6.11
C PHE A 46 -0.98 -1.33 6.89
N LEU A 47 -1.32 -1.19 8.18
CA LEU A 47 -0.71 -0.21 9.07
C LEU A 47 0.80 -0.48 9.28
N TYR A 48 1.19 -1.75 9.49
CA TYR A 48 2.60 -2.13 9.64
C TYR A 48 3.44 -1.76 8.41
N ILE A 49 2.96 -2.04 7.20
CA ILE A 49 3.66 -1.68 5.96
C ILE A 49 3.76 -0.15 5.83
N SER A 50 2.65 0.56 6.08
CA SER A 50 2.60 2.03 5.95
C SER A 50 3.55 2.73 6.92
N LEU A 51 3.53 2.34 8.20
CA LEU A 51 4.33 2.97 9.26
C LEU A 51 5.77 2.43 9.32
N GLY A 52 5.96 1.12 9.16
CA GLY A 52 7.22 0.44 9.39
C GLY A 52 8.13 0.37 8.15
N CYS A 53 7.56 0.35 6.94
CA CYS A 53 8.35 0.26 5.71
C CYS A 53 8.30 1.56 4.91
N MET A 54 7.10 2.06 4.59
CA MET A 54 6.95 3.18 3.67
C MET A 54 7.37 4.51 4.29
N MET A 55 6.96 4.80 5.53
CA MET A 55 7.34 6.05 6.22
C MET A 55 8.87 6.25 6.37
N PRO A 56 9.67 5.25 6.80
CA PRO A 56 11.12 5.41 6.84
C PRO A 56 11.75 5.51 5.45
N GLU A 57 11.21 4.85 4.43
CA GLU A 57 11.68 4.99 3.05
C GLU A 57 11.41 6.40 2.49
N MET A 58 10.23 6.97 2.77
CA MET A 58 9.89 8.36 2.45
C MET A 58 10.83 9.36 3.15
N LYS A 59 11.17 9.11 4.42
CA LYS A 59 12.14 9.92 5.16
C LYS A 59 13.53 9.87 4.52
N LYS A 60 14.02 8.67 4.16
CA LYS A 60 15.32 8.51 3.48
C LYS A 60 15.35 9.27 2.15
N ALA A 61 14.30 9.13 1.33
CA ALA A 61 14.18 9.84 0.07
C ALA A 61 14.19 11.37 0.24
N MET A 62 13.56 11.88 1.30
CA MET A 62 13.60 13.30 1.63
C MET A 62 15.00 13.75 2.08
N GLU A 63 15.67 12.98 2.93
CA GLU A 63 17.01 13.29 3.44
C GLU A 63 18.06 13.30 2.32
N GLU A 64 17.98 12.36 1.38
CA GLU A 64 18.79 12.35 0.16
C GLU A 64 18.54 13.59 -0.72
N ALA A 65 17.27 13.99 -0.87
CA ALA A 65 16.92 15.19 -1.64
C ALA A 65 17.41 16.49 -0.97
N LEU A 66 17.37 16.55 0.37
CA LEU A 66 17.81 17.69 1.18
C LEU A 66 19.33 17.87 1.13
N ASN A 67 20.08 16.77 1.20
CA ASN A 67 21.55 16.78 1.09
C ASN A 67 22.05 17.34 -0.24
N VAL A 68 21.27 17.21 -1.33
CA VAL A 68 21.60 17.79 -2.62
C VAL A 68 21.25 19.28 -2.69
N SER A 69 20.03 19.66 -2.28
CA SER A 69 19.68 21.08 -2.09
C SER A 69 18.40 21.25 -1.27
N MET A 70 18.35 22.34 -0.48
CA MET A 70 17.18 22.71 0.30
C MET A 70 15.89 22.84 -0.54
N LYS A 71 15.97 23.42 -1.75
CA LYS A 71 14.82 23.55 -2.66
C LYS A 71 14.27 22.20 -3.11
N ARG A 72 15.14 21.22 -3.36
CA ARG A 72 14.74 19.88 -3.81
C ARG A 72 14.10 19.08 -2.66
N GLY A 73 14.60 19.21 -1.44
CA GLY A 73 13.96 18.66 -0.24
C GLY A 73 12.53 19.19 -0.04
N ILE A 74 12.33 20.51 -0.14
CA ILE A 74 10.99 21.13 -0.06
C ILE A 74 10.07 20.64 -1.18
N HIS A 75 10.59 20.49 -2.42
CA HIS A 75 9.81 19.98 -3.54
C HIS A 75 9.35 18.52 -3.31
N VAL A 76 10.24 17.65 -2.81
CA VAL A 76 9.90 16.25 -2.48
C VAL A 76 8.89 16.18 -1.34
N LEU A 77 9.03 17.02 -0.30
CA LEU A 77 8.05 17.12 0.78
C LEU A 77 6.66 17.46 0.25
N PHE A 78 6.58 18.49 -0.61
CA PHE A 78 5.31 18.94 -1.18
C PHE A 78 4.67 17.84 -2.04
N LEU A 79 5.46 17.15 -2.86
CA LEU A 79 5.01 16.01 -3.66
C LEU A 79 4.49 14.85 -2.79
N GLN A 80 5.20 14.52 -1.70
CA GLN A 80 4.76 13.48 -0.77
C GLN A 80 3.47 13.87 -0.06
N SER A 81 3.32 15.12 0.38
CA SER A 81 2.09 15.60 1.00
C SER A 81 0.91 15.54 0.03
N ILE A 82 1.08 15.99 -1.22
CA ILE A 82 0.05 15.87 -2.26
C ILE A 82 -0.30 14.39 -2.48
N GLY A 83 0.71 13.52 -2.65
CA GLY A 83 0.49 12.09 -2.85
C GLY A 83 -0.30 11.44 -1.70
N LEU A 84 0.00 11.81 -0.46
CA LEU A 84 -0.73 11.36 0.73
C LEU A 84 -2.19 11.83 0.70
N PHE A 85 -2.44 13.12 0.44
CA PHE A 85 -3.79 13.66 0.36
C PHE A 85 -4.60 13.07 -0.79
N THR A 86 -3.99 12.91 -1.97
CA THR A 86 -4.61 12.26 -3.13
C THR A 86 -4.93 10.79 -2.82
N GLY A 87 -4.00 10.05 -2.21
CA GLY A 87 -4.22 8.66 -1.80
C GLY A 87 -5.36 8.53 -0.78
N LEU A 88 -5.38 9.41 0.24
CA LEU A 88 -6.46 9.47 1.22
C LEU A 88 -7.81 9.77 0.57
N PHE A 89 -7.85 10.75 -0.33
CA PHE A 89 -9.07 11.13 -1.04
C PHE A 89 -9.59 9.98 -1.92
N LEU A 90 -8.70 9.28 -2.64
CA LEU A 90 -9.06 8.12 -3.45
C LEU A 90 -9.60 6.97 -2.59
N MET A 91 -8.92 6.63 -1.48
CA MET A 91 -9.40 5.58 -0.57
C MET A 91 -10.74 5.96 0.07
N TYR A 92 -10.92 7.23 0.43
CA TYR A 92 -12.20 7.74 0.94
C TYR A 92 -13.31 7.64 -0.10
N PHE A 93 -13.03 8.01 -1.35
CA PHE A 93 -13.99 7.87 -2.45
C PHE A 93 -14.37 6.40 -2.67
N MET A 94 -13.40 5.49 -2.70
CA MET A 94 -13.66 4.06 -2.82
C MET A 94 -14.50 3.53 -1.65
N ALA A 95 -14.21 3.95 -0.42
CA ALA A 95 -14.98 3.54 0.75
C ALA A 95 -16.42 4.08 0.72
N ARG A 96 -16.65 5.29 0.21
CA ARG A 96 -17.97 5.92 0.20
C ARG A 96 -18.85 5.49 -0.97
N TYR A 97 -18.27 5.30 -2.16
CA TYR A 97 -18.99 4.97 -3.39
C TYR A 97 -18.82 3.52 -3.84
N GLY A 98 -18.03 2.72 -3.11
CA GLY A 98 -17.78 1.32 -3.46
C GLY A 98 -19.04 0.47 -3.56
N GLU A 99 -20.08 0.76 -2.76
CA GLU A 99 -21.36 0.02 -2.81
C GLU A 99 -22.27 0.45 -3.97
N GLU A 100 -22.15 1.70 -4.45
CA GLU A 100 -22.90 2.22 -5.61
C GLU A 100 -22.33 1.73 -6.96
N ILE A 101 -21.13 1.13 -6.95
CA ILE A 101 -20.46 0.54 -8.13
C ILE A 101 -20.79 -0.97 -8.27
N SER A 102 -21.77 -1.48 -7.52
CA SER A 102 -22.30 -2.83 -7.77
C SER A 102 -23.20 -2.82 -9.01
N ILE A 103 -22.67 -3.37 -10.12
CA ILE A 103 -23.44 -3.77 -11.31
C ILE A 103 -24.01 -5.16 -11.08
#